data_AF-A0A3N5J9J9-F1
#
_entry.id   AF-A0A3N5J9J9-F1
#
_cell.length_a   1.000
_cell.length_b   1.000
_cell.length_c   1.000
_cell.angle_alpha   90.00
_cell.angle_beta   90.00
_cell.angle_gamma   90.00
#
_symmetry.space_group_name_H-M   'P 1'
#
loop_
_entity.id
_entity.type
_entity.pdbx_description
1 polymer ?
#
loop_
_entity_poly.entity_id
_entity_poly.type
_entity_poly.pdbx_seq_one_letter_code
_entity_poly.pdbx_strand_id
1 'polypeptide(L)'
;MKAEDLFAYVYGLLASPEYVTHFSEELTNPGPRIPITKDVKLFETIAKVGRHLIWLHTYGERFVPKGKKTGTIPHGMARCIRGISESDYPERYSYDVAKRALIIGDGRFAPVSKEAFDFSVSGFKVVQSWLAYRMKEGAGKKSSLLDKIRPERWTAEMTQELLELLWVLEETIDMYPQLAKLLDQVVESETFNALELPQPEDEERKPPQADDEEVGDPKQISATLTTE
;
A
#
# COMPACT_ATOMS: atom_id res chain seq x y z
N MET A 1 18.47 11.19 -14.08
CA MET A 1 17.55 10.16 -13.56
C MET A 1 18.22 9.50 -12.37
N LYS A 2 17.54 9.40 -11.23
CA LYS A 2 18.03 8.72 -10.03
C LYS A 2 17.35 7.35 -9.88
N ALA A 3 17.87 6.48 -9.02
CA ALA A 3 17.27 5.16 -8.78
C ALA A 3 15.81 5.24 -8.33
N GLU A 4 15.46 6.29 -7.57
CA GLU A 4 14.11 6.53 -7.09
C GLU A 4 13.14 6.92 -8.22
N ASP A 5 13.63 7.50 -9.32
CA ASP A 5 12.81 7.76 -10.52
C ASP A 5 12.38 6.43 -11.16
N LEU A 6 13.33 5.49 -11.28
CA LEU A 6 13.06 4.17 -11.83
C LEU A 6 12.08 3.39 -10.95
N PHE A 7 12.30 3.37 -9.64
CA PHE A 7 11.37 2.71 -8.71
C PHE A 7 9.94 3.27 -8.83
N ALA A 8 9.81 4.61 -8.87
CA ALA A 8 8.52 5.24 -9.04
C ALA A 8 7.90 4.97 -10.42
N TYR A 9 8.70 4.92 -11.48
CA TYR A 9 8.23 4.56 -12.82
C TYR A 9 7.63 3.14 -12.83
N VAL A 10 8.36 2.16 -12.30
CA VAL A 10 7.89 0.77 -12.18
C VAL A 10 6.60 0.72 -11.36
N TYR A 11 6.56 1.42 -10.23
CA TYR A 11 5.37 1.47 -9.38
C TYR A 11 4.15 2.04 -10.11
N GLY A 12 4.33 3.11 -10.88
CA GLY A 12 3.28 3.72 -11.69
C GLY A 12 2.70 2.74 -12.71
N LEU A 13 3.54 1.99 -13.43
CA LEU A 13 3.06 1.01 -14.42
C LEU A 13 2.32 -0.17 -13.78
N LEU A 14 2.80 -0.67 -12.63
CA LEU A 14 2.25 -1.86 -12.00
C LEU A 14 1.02 -1.60 -11.10
N ALA A 15 0.74 -0.33 -10.77
CA ALA A 15 -0.33 0.01 -9.84
C ALA A 15 -1.75 -0.10 -10.42
N SER A 16 -1.88 -0.14 -11.76
CA SER A 16 -3.18 -0.23 -12.44
C SER A 16 -3.53 -1.68 -12.80
N PRO A 17 -4.81 -2.10 -12.65
CA PRO A 17 -5.28 -3.41 -13.07
C PRO A 17 -5.08 -3.71 -14.57
N GLU A 18 -4.98 -2.66 -15.39
CA GLU A 18 -4.78 -2.77 -16.82
C GLU A 18 -3.43 -3.40 -17.17
N TYR A 19 -2.39 -3.27 -16.35
CA TYR A 19 -1.13 -4.01 -16.58
C TYR A 19 -1.36 -5.52 -16.54
N VAL A 20 -2.10 -6.00 -15.53
CA VAL A 20 -2.42 -7.43 -15.40
C VAL A 20 -3.33 -7.89 -16.52
N THR A 21 -4.27 -7.03 -16.94
CA THR A 21 -5.18 -7.34 -18.06
C THR A 21 -4.42 -7.45 -19.38
N HIS A 22 -3.50 -6.52 -19.63
CA HIS A 22 -2.74 -6.44 -20.88
C HIS A 22 -1.72 -7.58 -21.01
N PHE A 23 -1.02 -7.92 -19.93
CA PHE A 23 0.05 -8.94 -19.93
C PHE A 23 -0.37 -10.26 -19.25
N SER A 24 -1.67 -10.58 -19.31
CA SER A 24 -2.22 -11.73 -18.58
C SER A 24 -1.60 -13.08 -18.97
N GLU A 25 -1.25 -13.25 -20.25
CA GLU A 25 -0.59 -14.46 -20.75
C GLU A 25 0.85 -14.56 -20.24
N GLU A 26 1.62 -13.48 -20.29
CA GLU A 26 3.01 -13.44 -19.85
C GLU A 26 3.15 -13.62 -18.34
N LEU A 27 2.21 -13.07 -17.57
CA LEU A 27 2.19 -13.17 -16.11
C LEU A 27 1.87 -14.58 -15.58
N THR A 28 1.52 -15.54 -16.46
CA THR A 28 1.52 -16.96 -16.10
C THR A 28 2.92 -17.47 -15.73
N ASN A 29 3.96 -16.85 -16.30
CA ASN A 29 5.35 -17.09 -15.91
C ASN A 29 5.77 -16.09 -14.83
N PRO A 30 6.41 -16.55 -13.73
CA PRO A 30 6.86 -15.65 -12.68
C PRO A 30 7.82 -14.56 -13.18
N GLY A 31 7.59 -13.32 -12.70
CA GLY A 31 8.46 -12.17 -12.97
C GLY A 31 7.82 -11.18 -13.95
N PRO A 32 7.18 -10.10 -13.48
CA PRO A 32 6.63 -9.08 -14.36
C PRO A 32 7.76 -8.42 -15.17
N ARG A 33 7.54 -8.26 -16.48
CA ARG A 33 8.48 -7.56 -17.36
C ARG A 33 8.03 -6.12 -17.52
N ILE A 34 8.93 -5.18 -17.24
CA ILE A 34 8.59 -3.76 -17.26
C ILE A 34 9.03 -3.15 -18.59
N PRO A 35 8.10 -2.71 -19.45
CA PRO A 35 8.47 -1.93 -20.63
C PRO A 35 9.04 -0.59 -20.18
N ILE A 36 10.23 -0.23 -20.64
CA ILE A 36 10.88 1.06 -20.34
C ILE A 36 10.86 1.88 -21.62
N THR A 37 10.05 2.94 -21.65
CA THR A 37 9.95 3.85 -22.79
C THR A 37 11.25 4.61 -23.04
N LYS A 38 11.59 4.85 -24.32
CA LYS A 38 12.68 5.75 -24.73
C LYS A 38 12.27 7.23 -24.70
N ASP A 39 10.97 7.54 -24.58
CA ASP A 39 10.49 8.91 -24.39
C ASP A 39 10.69 9.36 -22.94
N VAL A 40 11.68 10.23 -22.74
CA VAL A 40 12.04 10.80 -21.43
C VAL A 40 10.86 11.52 -20.78
N LYS A 41 10.01 12.22 -21.53
CA LYS A 41 8.88 12.96 -20.96
C LYS A 41 7.78 12.02 -20.48
N LEU A 42 7.53 10.94 -21.22
CA LEU A 42 6.59 9.90 -20.82
C LEU A 42 7.10 9.19 -19.56
N PHE A 43 8.38 8.85 -19.51
CA PHE A 43 9.03 8.29 -18.33
C PHE A 43 8.86 9.20 -17.10
N GLU A 44 9.20 10.49 -17.22
CA GLU A 44 9.06 11.46 -16.12
C GLU A 44 7.62 11.61 -15.64
N THR A 45 6.66 11.59 -16.58
CA THR A 45 5.23 11.67 -16.26
C THR A 45 4.79 10.48 -15.43
N ILE A 46 5.16 9.26 -15.84
CA ILE A 46 4.82 8.03 -15.12
C ILE A 46 5.52 7.99 -13.77
N ALA A 47 6.81 8.33 -13.70
CA ALA A 47 7.54 8.40 -12.45
C ALA A 47 6.91 9.40 -11.48
N LYS A 48 6.41 10.55 -11.96
CA LYS A 48 5.69 11.52 -11.12
C LYS A 48 4.40 10.93 -10.54
N VAL A 49 3.62 10.22 -11.36
CA VAL A 49 2.38 9.56 -10.90
C VAL A 49 2.70 8.43 -9.91
N GLY A 50 3.71 7.61 -10.20
CA GLY A 50 4.16 6.56 -9.29
C GLY A 50 4.67 7.08 -7.94
N ARG A 51 5.37 8.23 -7.92
CA ARG A 51 5.74 8.90 -6.65
C ARG A 51 4.52 9.27 -5.81
N HIS A 52 3.48 9.78 -6.46
CA HIS A 52 2.24 10.13 -5.78
C HIS A 52 1.56 8.90 -5.18
N LEU A 53 1.50 7.78 -5.93
CA LEU A 53 0.96 6.52 -5.42
C LEU A 53 1.80 5.96 -4.27
N ILE A 54 3.14 6.02 -4.34
CA ILE A 54 3.99 5.57 -3.23
C ILE A 54 3.77 6.47 -2.00
N TRP A 55 3.68 7.78 -2.18
CA TRP A 55 3.35 8.71 -1.10
C TRP A 55 2.03 8.35 -0.42
N LEU A 56 1.00 8.06 -1.22
CA LEU A 56 -0.31 7.65 -0.74
C LEU A 56 -0.28 6.29 -0.02
N HIS A 57 0.31 5.26 -0.63
CA HIS A 57 0.34 3.89 -0.12
C HIS A 57 1.31 3.69 1.06
N THR A 58 2.17 4.67 1.33
CA THR A 58 3.01 4.72 2.53
C THR A 58 2.45 5.66 3.59
N TYR A 59 1.17 6.05 3.49
CA TYR A 59 0.49 6.96 4.43
C TYR A 59 1.28 8.27 4.66
N GLY A 60 1.95 8.76 3.62
CA GLY A 60 2.69 10.01 3.68
C GLY A 60 4.14 9.90 4.16
N GLU A 61 4.69 8.70 4.32
CA GLU A 61 6.04 8.48 4.84
C GLU A 61 7.15 8.54 3.78
N ARG A 62 6.84 8.33 2.50
CA ARG A 62 7.81 8.35 1.40
C ARG A 62 7.36 9.31 0.30
N PHE A 63 8.33 9.82 -0.47
CA PHE A 63 8.07 10.72 -1.60
C PHE A 63 7.16 11.93 -1.27
N VAL A 64 7.31 12.48 -0.06
CA VAL A 64 6.50 13.61 0.43
C VAL A 64 6.54 14.78 -0.56
N PRO A 65 5.39 15.23 -1.10
CA PRO A 65 5.35 16.34 -2.02
C PRO A 65 5.84 17.64 -1.38
N LYS A 66 6.46 18.51 -2.18
CA LYS A 66 6.95 19.81 -1.72
C LYS A 66 5.82 20.61 -1.06
N GLY A 67 6.04 21.06 0.18
CA GLY A 67 5.05 21.82 0.95
C GLY A 67 4.05 20.96 1.73
N LYS A 68 4.16 19.63 1.69
CA LYS A 68 3.41 18.70 2.56
C LYS A 68 4.27 18.25 3.73
N LYS A 69 3.61 17.78 4.79
CA LYS A 69 4.28 17.19 5.97
C LYS A 69 4.38 15.68 5.81
N THR A 70 5.40 15.07 6.38
CA THR A 70 5.50 13.61 6.53
C THR A 70 4.33 13.08 7.34
N GLY A 71 3.84 11.89 7.01
CA GLY A 71 2.71 11.25 7.68
C GLY A 71 1.36 11.90 7.38
N THR A 72 1.26 12.66 6.28
CA THR A 72 -0.01 13.26 5.84
C THR A 72 -0.37 12.79 4.44
N ILE A 73 -1.64 12.40 4.28
CA ILE A 73 -2.26 12.06 3.00
C ILE A 73 -3.43 13.02 2.73
N PRO A 74 -3.87 13.21 1.48
CA PRO A 74 -5.02 14.05 1.20
C PRO A 74 -6.32 13.37 1.70
N HIS A 75 -7.29 14.19 2.09
CA HIS A 75 -8.61 13.70 2.42
C HIS A 75 -9.36 13.32 1.15
N GLY A 76 -9.93 12.12 1.12
CA GLY A 76 -10.89 11.69 0.12
C GLY A 76 -12.30 12.20 0.42
N MET A 77 -13.30 11.45 -0.05
CA MET A 77 -14.72 11.78 0.08
C MET A 77 -15.36 11.15 1.32
N ALA A 78 -14.93 9.97 1.74
CA ALA A 78 -15.50 9.29 2.91
C ALA A 78 -15.45 10.16 4.17
N ARG A 79 -16.57 10.22 4.90
CA ARG A 79 -16.68 10.90 6.20
C ARG A 79 -17.36 10.00 7.21
N CYS A 80 -17.01 10.17 8.48
CA CYS A 80 -17.78 9.62 9.59
C CYS A 80 -19.06 10.46 9.77
N ILE A 81 -20.19 9.93 9.31
CA ILE A 81 -21.50 10.58 9.44
C ILE A 81 -22.08 10.36 10.84
N ARG A 82 -21.80 9.19 11.41
CA ARG A 82 -22.14 8.84 12.79
C ARG A 82 -20.98 8.03 13.37
N GLY A 83 -20.43 8.52 14.48
CA GLY A 83 -19.40 7.81 15.24
C GLY A 83 -19.93 6.50 15.84
N ILE A 84 -19.00 5.58 16.10
CA ILE A 84 -19.29 4.31 16.76
C ILE A 84 -19.30 4.56 18.26
N SER A 85 -20.31 4.01 18.95
CA SER A 85 -20.43 4.15 20.41
C SER A 85 -19.28 3.46 21.14
N GLU A 86 -18.63 4.14 22.08
CA GLU A 86 -17.50 3.57 22.85
C GLU A 86 -17.90 2.42 23.77
N SER A 87 -19.16 2.41 24.22
CA SER A 87 -19.71 1.40 25.13
C SER A 87 -20.12 0.09 24.46
N ASP A 88 -20.19 0.05 23.12
CA ASP A 88 -20.65 -1.12 22.36
C ASP A 88 -19.65 -1.43 21.24
N TYR A 89 -18.66 -2.26 21.55
CA TYR A 89 -17.60 -2.58 20.60
C TYR A 89 -18.17 -3.41 19.43
N PRO A 90 -18.13 -2.92 18.17
CA PRO A 90 -18.71 -3.58 17.01
C PRO A 90 -18.36 -5.07 16.83
N GLU A 91 -19.42 -5.86 16.68
CA GLU A 91 -19.36 -7.28 16.32
C GLU A 91 -19.56 -7.54 14.82
N ARG A 92 -20.16 -6.58 14.11
CA ARG A 92 -20.54 -6.71 12.70
C ARG A 92 -20.41 -5.41 11.93
N TYR A 93 -20.20 -5.55 10.64
CA TYR A 93 -20.26 -4.48 9.66
C TYR A 93 -21.10 -4.90 8.45
N SER A 94 -21.58 -3.93 7.69
CA SER A 94 -22.32 -4.15 6.44
C SER A 94 -22.16 -2.96 5.51
N TYR A 95 -22.47 -3.14 4.23
CA TYR A 95 -22.43 -2.08 3.23
C TYR A 95 -23.82 -1.86 2.63
N ASP A 96 -24.32 -0.63 2.72
CA ASP A 96 -25.57 -0.19 2.09
C ASP A 96 -25.26 0.39 0.72
N VAL A 97 -25.55 -0.39 -0.33
CA VAL A 97 -25.29 -0.02 -1.73
C VAL A 97 -26.07 1.22 -2.15
N ALA A 98 -27.33 1.34 -1.73
CA ALA A 98 -28.19 2.45 -2.12
C ALA A 98 -27.73 3.78 -1.50
N LYS A 99 -27.26 3.74 -0.25
CA LYS A 99 -26.73 4.92 0.44
C LYS A 99 -25.23 5.12 0.26
N ARG A 100 -24.55 4.21 -0.44
CA ARG A 100 -23.08 4.16 -0.56
C ARG A 100 -22.42 4.34 0.82
N ALA A 101 -22.84 3.52 1.78
CA ALA A 101 -22.48 3.70 3.18
C ALA A 101 -21.96 2.43 3.81
N LEU A 102 -20.82 2.54 4.48
CA LEU A 102 -20.28 1.50 5.35
C LEU A 102 -20.87 1.67 6.76
N ILE A 103 -21.47 0.61 7.28
CA ILE A 103 -22.08 0.55 8.61
C ILE A 103 -21.24 -0.37 9.48
N ILE A 104 -20.84 0.09 10.66
CA ILE A 104 -20.01 -0.65 11.61
C ILE A 104 -20.65 -0.50 12.98
N GLY A 105 -21.19 -1.57 13.56
CA GLY A 105 -22.01 -1.44 14.77
C GLY A 105 -23.15 -0.43 14.56
N ASP A 106 -23.15 0.65 15.35
CA ASP A 106 -24.07 1.77 15.22
C ASP A 106 -23.51 2.99 14.44
N GLY A 107 -22.25 2.91 14.02
CA GLY A 107 -21.57 3.93 13.23
C GLY A 107 -21.90 3.86 11.75
N ARG A 108 -21.68 4.99 11.06
CA ARG A 108 -21.96 5.13 9.62
C ARG A 108 -20.92 6.02 8.95
N PHE A 109 -20.38 5.53 7.84
CA PHE A 109 -19.39 6.21 7.01
C PHE A 109 -19.94 6.36 5.59
N ALA A 110 -19.94 7.58 5.06
CA ALA A 110 -20.43 7.86 3.71
C ALA A 110 -19.86 9.19 3.17
N PRO A 111 -19.80 9.37 1.84
CA PRO A 111 -19.98 8.32 0.83
C PRO A 111 -18.78 7.37 0.81
N VAL A 112 -19.02 6.09 0.56
CA VAL A 112 -17.99 5.07 0.28
C VAL A 112 -18.42 4.38 -1.01
N SER A 113 -17.61 4.48 -2.07
CA SER A 113 -17.91 3.81 -3.34
C SER A 113 -17.94 2.30 -3.18
N LYS A 114 -18.68 1.60 -4.06
CA LYS A 114 -18.73 0.14 -4.01
C LYS A 114 -17.36 -0.42 -4.39
N GLU A 115 -16.66 0.26 -5.29
CA GLU A 115 -15.33 -0.04 -5.77
C GLU A 115 -14.30 0.03 -4.63
N ALA A 116 -14.35 1.07 -3.78
CA ALA A 116 -13.49 1.18 -2.60
C ALA A 116 -13.82 0.11 -1.55
N PHE A 117 -15.11 -0.16 -1.31
CA PHE A 117 -15.51 -1.21 -0.39
C PHE A 117 -15.08 -2.60 -0.89
N ASP A 118 -15.24 -2.91 -2.17
CA ASP A 118 -14.91 -4.21 -2.76
C ASP A 118 -13.45 -4.34 -3.21
N PHE A 119 -12.62 -3.32 -2.98
CA PHE A 119 -11.23 -3.29 -3.39
C PHE A 119 -10.48 -4.52 -2.90
N SER A 120 -9.73 -5.16 -3.80
CA SER A 120 -8.96 -6.35 -3.47
C SER A 120 -7.64 -6.44 -4.20
N VAL A 121 -6.63 -6.95 -3.50
CA VAL A 121 -5.32 -7.29 -4.05
C VAL A 121 -5.17 -8.81 -3.97
N SER A 122 -5.04 -9.50 -5.10
CA SER A 122 -4.92 -10.97 -5.15
C SER A 122 -6.03 -11.71 -4.38
N GLY A 123 -7.27 -11.21 -4.47
CA GLY A 123 -8.44 -11.76 -3.76
C GLY A 123 -8.55 -11.34 -2.29
N PHE A 124 -7.53 -10.69 -1.71
CA PHE A 124 -7.61 -10.13 -0.37
C PHE A 124 -8.45 -8.86 -0.36
N LYS A 125 -9.65 -8.94 0.24
CA LYS A 125 -10.62 -7.84 0.36
C LYS A 125 -10.19 -6.84 1.43
N VAL A 126 -9.61 -5.71 1.02
CA VAL A 126 -8.81 -4.84 1.90
C VAL A 126 -9.63 -4.26 3.05
N VAL A 127 -10.74 -3.58 2.75
CA VAL A 127 -11.60 -2.93 3.77
C VAL A 127 -12.23 -3.97 4.70
N GLN A 128 -12.78 -5.04 4.13
CA GLN A 128 -13.44 -6.12 4.87
C GLN A 128 -12.46 -6.84 5.80
N SER A 129 -11.23 -7.09 5.34
CA SER A 129 -10.21 -7.75 6.16
C SER A 129 -9.74 -6.84 7.28
N TRP A 130 -9.46 -5.56 6.96
CA TRP A 130 -9.08 -4.56 7.96
C TRP A 130 -10.14 -4.45 9.08
N LEU A 131 -11.43 -4.44 8.70
CA LEU A 131 -12.55 -4.46 9.64
C LEU A 131 -12.62 -5.77 10.42
N ALA A 132 -12.54 -6.92 9.74
CA ALA A 132 -12.67 -8.23 10.37
C ALA A 132 -11.61 -8.44 11.46
N TYR A 133 -10.37 -7.97 11.28
CA TYR A 133 -9.33 -8.02 12.32
C TYR A 133 -9.58 -7.06 13.50
N ARG A 134 -10.45 -6.06 13.35
CA ARG A 134 -10.74 -5.03 14.36
C ARG A 134 -12.15 -5.13 14.96
N MET A 135 -12.95 -6.12 14.57
CA MET A 135 -14.20 -6.45 15.27
C MET A 135 -13.91 -7.10 16.62
N LYS A 136 -14.88 -7.05 17.54
CA LYS A 136 -14.76 -7.54 18.92
C LYS A 136 -14.18 -8.96 19.04
N GLU A 137 -14.76 -9.93 18.33
CA GLU A 137 -14.23 -11.31 18.30
C GLU A 137 -13.02 -11.48 17.39
N GLY A 138 -12.93 -10.58 16.42
CA GLY A 138 -12.08 -10.48 15.23
C GLY A 138 -11.62 -11.76 14.51
N ALA A 139 -11.09 -11.57 13.32
CA ALA A 139 -10.71 -12.67 12.42
C ALA A 139 -9.32 -13.25 12.73
N GLY A 140 -9.06 -14.45 12.21
CA GLY A 140 -7.77 -15.14 12.29
C GLY A 140 -7.77 -16.39 13.18
N LYS A 141 -6.69 -17.16 13.10
CA LYS A 141 -6.49 -18.36 13.92
C LYS A 141 -6.02 -17.95 15.32
N LYS A 142 -6.74 -18.38 16.35
CA LYS A 142 -6.31 -18.25 17.75
C LYS A 142 -5.28 -19.36 18.03
N SER A 143 -4.01 -18.99 18.05
CA SER A 143 -2.84 -19.88 18.14
C SER A 143 -2.12 -19.78 19.49
N SER A 144 -2.29 -18.66 20.20
CA SER A 144 -1.64 -18.39 21.47
C SER A 144 -2.54 -17.57 22.42
N LEU A 145 -2.13 -17.46 23.70
CA LEU A 145 -2.80 -16.57 24.65
C LEU A 145 -2.64 -15.09 24.30
N LEU A 146 -1.61 -14.72 23.52
CA LEU A 146 -1.41 -13.34 23.07
C LEU A 146 -2.51 -12.88 22.11
N ASP A 147 -3.13 -13.81 21.37
CA ASP A 147 -4.27 -13.50 20.49
C ASP A 147 -5.53 -13.03 21.24
N LYS A 148 -5.55 -13.18 22.58
CA LYS A 148 -6.61 -12.65 23.45
C LYS A 148 -6.38 -11.19 23.83
N ILE A 149 -5.16 -10.67 23.67
CA ILE A 149 -4.84 -9.27 23.95
C ILE A 149 -5.34 -8.45 22.76
N ARG A 150 -6.46 -7.76 22.97
CA ARG A 150 -7.13 -6.99 21.92
C ARG A 150 -7.64 -5.66 22.49
N PRO A 151 -7.92 -4.68 21.63
CA PRO A 151 -8.67 -3.51 22.03
C PRO A 151 -9.99 -3.91 22.68
N GLU A 152 -10.42 -3.18 23.71
CA GLU A 152 -11.69 -3.46 24.41
C GLU A 152 -12.85 -2.61 23.86
N ARG A 153 -12.53 -1.59 23.06
CA ARG A 153 -13.48 -0.65 22.46
C ARG A 153 -12.98 -0.15 21.12
N TRP A 154 -13.89 0.40 20.32
CA TRP A 154 -13.55 1.14 19.12
C TRP A 154 -12.95 2.51 19.50
N THR A 155 -11.77 2.84 18.98
CA THR A 155 -11.09 4.10 19.30
C THR A 155 -11.29 5.17 18.23
N ALA A 156 -11.07 6.44 18.60
CA ALA A 156 -11.01 7.53 17.63
C ALA A 156 -9.89 7.30 16.59
N GLU A 157 -8.77 6.72 17.01
CA GLU A 157 -7.66 6.33 16.12
C GLU A 157 -8.10 5.30 15.07
N MET A 158 -8.84 4.25 15.45
CA MET A 158 -9.40 3.31 14.47
C MET A 158 -10.35 3.98 13.47
N THR A 159 -11.12 4.98 13.92
CA THR A 159 -11.97 5.77 13.02
C THR A 159 -11.13 6.55 12.02
N GLN A 160 -10.03 7.15 12.48
CA GLN A 160 -9.09 7.89 11.65
C GLN A 160 -8.38 6.96 10.66
N GLU A 161 -7.82 5.84 11.12
CA GLU A 161 -7.18 4.81 10.29
C GLU A 161 -8.13 4.29 9.20
N LEU A 162 -9.41 4.04 9.54
CA LEU A 162 -10.39 3.60 8.56
C LEU A 162 -10.64 4.67 7.50
N LEU A 163 -10.77 5.92 7.90
CA LEU A 163 -10.96 7.03 6.98
C LEU A 163 -9.75 7.20 6.06
N GLU A 164 -8.54 7.12 6.60
CA GLU A 164 -7.31 7.17 5.83
C GLU A 164 -7.21 6.02 4.84
N LEU A 165 -7.53 4.79 5.26
CA LEU A 165 -7.61 3.64 4.35
C LEU A 165 -8.60 3.91 3.21
N LEU A 166 -9.81 4.40 3.53
CA LEU A 166 -10.82 4.69 2.52
C LEU A 166 -10.35 5.78 1.55
N TRP A 167 -9.70 6.85 2.04
CA TRP A 167 -9.18 7.93 1.20
C TRP A 167 -8.06 7.46 0.28
N VAL A 168 -7.15 6.61 0.78
CA VAL A 168 -6.11 5.97 -0.03
C VAL A 168 -6.74 5.16 -1.16
N LEU A 169 -7.75 4.33 -0.86
CA LEU A 169 -8.40 3.50 -1.87
C LEU A 169 -9.19 4.34 -2.88
N GLU A 170 -9.92 5.35 -2.43
CA GLU A 170 -10.66 6.29 -3.29
C GLU A 170 -9.72 6.95 -4.31
N GLU A 171 -8.63 7.56 -3.86
CA GLU A 171 -7.69 8.24 -4.75
C GLU A 171 -6.95 7.26 -5.67
N THR A 172 -6.61 6.07 -5.17
CA THR A 172 -5.98 5.02 -5.99
C THR A 172 -6.88 4.62 -7.17
N ILE A 173 -8.17 4.39 -6.90
CA ILE A 173 -9.16 4.01 -7.92
C ILE A 173 -9.37 5.16 -8.91
N ASP A 174 -9.46 6.40 -8.42
CA ASP A 174 -9.64 7.59 -9.26
C ASP A 174 -8.46 7.80 -10.23
N MET A 175 -7.27 7.30 -9.90
CA MET A 175 -6.07 7.37 -10.74
C MET A 175 -6.01 6.28 -11.82
N TYR A 176 -6.78 5.19 -11.72
CA TYR A 176 -6.71 4.06 -12.67
C TYR A 176 -6.88 4.47 -14.14
N PRO A 177 -7.86 5.32 -14.53
CA PRO A 177 -7.98 5.73 -15.93
C PRO A 177 -6.74 6.45 -16.47
N GLN A 178 -6.07 7.24 -15.63
CA GLN A 178 -4.83 7.92 -16.03
C GLN A 178 -3.69 6.91 -16.19
N LEU A 179 -3.56 5.96 -15.25
CA LEU A 179 -2.52 4.93 -15.29
C LEU A 179 -2.68 4.02 -16.50
N ALA A 180 -3.91 3.58 -16.80
CA ALA A 180 -4.23 2.80 -17.99
C ALA A 180 -3.78 3.50 -19.27
N LYS A 181 -4.14 4.78 -19.42
CA LYS A 181 -3.72 5.59 -20.57
C LYS A 181 -2.20 5.73 -20.68
N LEU A 182 -1.51 5.90 -19.55
CA LEU A 182 -0.05 6.00 -19.55
C LEU A 182 0.61 4.67 -19.92
N LEU A 183 0.03 3.54 -19.49
CA LEU A 183 0.48 2.22 -19.91
C LEU A 183 0.32 2.02 -21.42
N ASP A 184 -0.85 2.35 -21.98
CA ASP A 184 -1.10 2.27 -23.43
C ASP A 184 -0.06 3.08 -24.21
N GLN A 185 0.22 4.31 -23.77
CA GLN A 185 1.25 5.16 -24.37
C GLN A 185 2.64 4.54 -24.33
N VAL A 186 3.00 3.84 -23.24
CA VAL A 186 4.30 3.15 -23.16
C VAL A 186 4.36 1.98 -24.13
N VAL A 187 3.30 1.17 -24.19
CA VAL A 187 3.21 0.02 -25.09
C VAL A 187 3.25 0.44 -26.56
N GLU A 188 2.65 1.58 -26.92
CA GLU A 188 2.68 2.14 -28.28
C GLU A 188 4.00 2.87 -28.60
N SER A 189 4.79 3.22 -27.59
CA SER A 189 6.07 3.93 -27.77
C SER A 189 7.23 2.98 -28.07
N GLU A 190 8.34 3.55 -28.56
CA GLU A 190 9.59 2.81 -28.63
C GLU A 190 10.12 2.52 -27.21
N THR A 191 10.35 1.25 -26.89
CA THR A 191 10.90 0.82 -25.60
C THR A 191 12.32 0.29 -25.74
N PHE A 192 13.10 0.35 -24.67
CA PHE A 192 14.42 -0.29 -24.63
C PHE A 192 14.29 -1.82 -24.74
N ASN A 193 15.06 -2.41 -25.63
CA ASN A 193 15.28 -3.85 -25.65
C ASN A 193 16.34 -4.25 -24.62
N ALA A 194 16.30 -5.49 -24.14
CA ALA A 194 17.27 -5.98 -23.16
C ALA A 194 18.73 -5.88 -23.63
N LEU A 195 18.97 -5.99 -24.94
CA LEU A 195 20.30 -5.86 -25.54
C LEU A 195 20.84 -4.43 -25.56
N GLU A 196 19.97 -3.44 -25.38
CA GLU A 196 20.35 -2.02 -25.33
C GLU A 196 20.76 -1.58 -23.92
N LEU A 197 20.48 -2.41 -22.90
CA LEU A 197 20.86 -2.14 -21.53
C LEU A 197 22.27 -2.65 -21.24
N PRO A 198 23.07 -1.92 -20.44
CA PRO A 198 24.38 -2.38 -20.02
C PRO A 198 24.23 -3.73 -19.30
N GLN A 199 25.12 -4.66 -19.64
CA GLN A 199 25.18 -5.95 -18.96
C GLN A 199 26.03 -5.80 -17.70
N PRO A 200 25.58 -6.33 -16.55
CA PRO A 200 26.37 -6.25 -15.33
C PRO A 200 27.66 -7.06 -15.50
N GLU A 201 28.77 -6.46 -15.07
CA GLU A 201 30.09 -7.08 -15.03
C GLU A 201 30.10 -8.25 -14.03
N ASP A 202 31.07 -9.18 -14.16
CA ASP A 202 31.17 -10.35 -13.27
C ASP A 202 31.36 -9.96 -11.79
N GLU A 203 31.94 -8.80 -11.52
CA GLU A 203 32.09 -8.26 -10.16
C GLU A 203 30.77 -7.74 -9.59
N GLU A 204 29.94 -7.08 -10.41
CA GLU A 204 28.63 -6.54 -10.02
C GLU A 204 27.58 -7.64 -9.77
N ARG A 205 27.81 -8.84 -10.28
CA ARG A 205 26.96 -10.03 -10.03
C ARG A 205 27.24 -10.70 -8.69
N LYS A 206 28.37 -10.40 -8.06
CA LYS A 206 28.71 -10.95 -6.75
C LYS A 206 27.81 -10.31 -5.70
N PRO A 207 27.39 -11.07 -4.67
CA PRO A 207 26.68 -10.47 -3.56
C PRO A 207 27.53 -9.37 -2.92
N PRO A 208 26.92 -8.31 -2.35
CA PRO A 208 27.67 -7.32 -1.58
C PRO A 208 28.49 -8.05 -0.51
N GLN A 209 29.77 -7.70 -0.42
CA GLN A 209 30.61 -8.21 0.67
C GLN A 209 30.03 -7.65 1.97
N ALA A 210 29.72 -8.53 2.92
CA ALA A 210 29.36 -8.07 4.25
C ALA A 210 30.57 -7.29 4.77
N ASP A 211 30.37 -6.03 5.17
CA ASP A 211 31.33 -5.37 6.02
C ASP A 211 31.39 -6.21 7.30
N ASP A 212 32.55 -6.79 7.59
CA ASP A 212 32.85 -7.41 8.88
C ASP A 212 32.89 -6.28 9.94
N GLU A 213 31.75 -5.63 10.21
CA GLU A 213 31.58 -4.90 11.46
C GLU A 213 31.58 -5.95 12.56
N GLU A 214 32.65 -5.96 13.36
CA GLU A 214 32.81 -6.78 14.56
C GLU A 214 31.51 -6.79 15.37
N VAL A 215 30.74 -7.86 15.25
CA VAL A 215 29.70 -8.19 16.22
C VAL A 215 30.46 -8.48 17.52
N GLY A 216 30.55 -7.47 18.39
CA GLY A 216 31.15 -7.59 19.70
C GLY A 216 30.65 -8.84 20.42
N ASP A 217 31.61 -9.65 20.89
CA ASP A 217 31.40 -10.96 21.49
C ASP A 217 30.30 -10.93 22.58
N PRO A 218 29.20 -11.71 22.45
CA PRO A 218 28.05 -11.68 23.35
C PRO A 218 28.33 -12.23 24.77
N LYS A 219 29.59 -12.39 25.19
CA LYS A 219 29.97 -12.96 26.49
C LYS A 219 30.35 -11.97 27.60
N GLN A 220 30.14 -10.67 27.43
CA GLN A 220 30.32 -9.69 28.52
C GLN A 220 29.01 -9.01 28.94
N ILE A 221 27.98 -9.80 29.25
CA ILE A 221 26.87 -9.33 30.11
C ILE A 221 26.64 -10.39 31.19
N SER A 222 27.61 -10.53 32.09
CA SER A 222 27.39 -11.17 33.38
C SER A 222 28.27 -10.48 34.41
N ALA A 223 27.68 -10.21 35.57
CA ALA A 223 28.24 -9.55 36.75
C ALA A 223 28.25 -8.02 36.74
N THR A 224 27.10 -7.41 37.08
CA THR A 224 27.02 -6.55 38.28
C THR A 224 25.56 -6.31 38.65
N LEU A 225 25.11 -6.89 39.76
CA LEU A 225 24.08 -6.37 40.67
C LEU A 225 23.96 -7.35 41.85
N THR A 226 24.93 -7.27 42.75
CA THR A 226 24.80 -7.77 44.13
C THR A 226 25.48 -6.76 45.05
N THR A 227 24.76 -6.39 46.13
CA THR A 227 25.15 -5.49 47.24
C THR A 227 25.27 -4.01 46.85
N GLU A 228 24.59 -3.04 47.48
CA GLU A 228 24.15 -2.88 48.88
C GLU A 228 22.67 -2.49 49.03
#